data_AF-A0A2A2K4N7-F1
#
_entry.id   AF-A0A2A2K4N7-F1
#
_cell.length_a   1.000
_cell.length_b   1.000
_cell.length_c   1.000
_cell.angle_alpha   90.00
_cell.angle_beta   90.00
_cell.angle_gamma   90.00
#
_symmetry.space_group_name_H-M   'P 1'
#
loop_
_entity.id
_entity.type
_entity.pdbx_description
1 polymer ?
#
loop_
_entity_poly.entity_id
_entity_poly.type
_entity_poly.pdbx_seq_one_letter_code
_entity_poly.pdbx_strand_id
1 'polypeptide(L)'
;MLPRLRNRNGSRKMSWKFRELYSIRNTPFSPSWRNPGKNSNAQLYREKAEDIDEILRMREGARNLPLENFPGKYNVASFQGDNRTDDIKDTFVSEFKKMKGVDRFFCNQCDYSGIRARNVQEHCVKQHGKEAKHDYKDKIGDWAMDDVEELLKYCFGDLEWGLKWMPPQWKEAHPEAMEMKMQRRIAEVEAGKKQGAPGTKEESDAKETDSIVDDALEEGRIRCLICEGSVSTSPELLLDHFCQEYEEKFHKSRFTCTLCDEKRSVKTMYKHCGEKHGDPSAYIEGVCVLLCGGK
;
A
#
# COMPACT_ATOMS: atom_id res chain seq x y z
N MET A 1 -3.60 -0.12 -69.52
CA MET A 1 -4.24 -1.46 -69.42
C MET A 1 -3.92 -2.03 -68.04
N LEU A 2 -4.93 -2.11 -67.18
CA LEU A 2 -4.82 -2.53 -65.77
C LEU A 2 -5.01 -4.06 -65.63
N PRO A 3 -4.31 -4.76 -64.72
CA PRO A 3 -4.70 -6.09 -64.29
C PRO A 3 -5.55 -6.06 -63.01
N ARG A 4 -6.60 -6.87 -63.05
CA ARG A 4 -7.61 -7.12 -62.02
C ARG A 4 -7.01 -7.73 -60.74
N LEU A 5 -7.33 -7.18 -59.58
CA LEU A 5 -7.15 -7.87 -58.28
C LEU A 5 -8.48 -8.48 -57.83
N ARG A 6 -8.43 -9.80 -57.58
CA ARG A 6 -9.54 -10.63 -57.14
C ARG A 6 -9.81 -10.45 -55.65
N ASN A 7 -11.07 -10.20 -55.35
CA ASN A 7 -11.68 -10.19 -54.04
C ASN A 7 -11.85 -11.64 -53.52
N ARG A 8 -11.44 -11.95 -52.29
CA ARG A 8 -11.59 -13.29 -51.69
C ARG A 8 -12.17 -13.18 -50.28
N ASN A 9 -13.51 -13.13 -50.23
CA ASN A 9 -14.31 -13.33 -49.02
C ASN A 9 -14.24 -14.79 -48.56
N GLY A 10 -13.68 -15.02 -47.38
CA GLY A 10 -13.67 -16.32 -46.70
C GLY A 10 -14.53 -16.27 -45.43
N SER A 11 -15.84 -16.48 -45.59
CA SER A 11 -16.81 -16.61 -44.49
C SER A 11 -16.62 -17.97 -43.79
N ARG A 12 -16.14 -17.96 -42.54
CA ARG A 12 -16.08 -19.16 -41.68
C ARG A 12 -17.39 -19.30 -40.92
N LYS A 13 -18.16 -20.32 -41.28
CA LYS A 13 -19.36 -20.81 -40.56
C LYS A 13 -18.94 -21.39 -39.20
N MET A 14 -19.47 -20.84 -38.11
CA MET A 14 -19.44 -21.50 -36.79
C MET A 14 -20.62 -22.47 -36.65
N SER A 15 -20.28 -23.72 -36.36
CA SER A 15 -21.19 -24.83 -36.11
C SER A 15 -21.76 -24.75 -34.70
N TRP A 16 -23.06 -24.47 -34.59
CA TRP A 16 -23.85 -24.59 -33.37
C TRP A 16 -24.25 -26.05 -33.14
N LYS A 17 -23.67 -26.69 -32.13
CA LYS A 17 -24.21 -27.91 -31.49
C LYS A 17 -23.80 -27.90 -30.02
N PHE A 18 -24.74 -27.60 -29.13
CA PHE A 18 -25.05 -28.41 -27.95
C PHE A 18 -26.22 -27.75 -27.19
N ARG A 19 -27.40 -28.33 -27.37
CA ARG A 19 -28.64 -27.99 -26.68
C ARG A 19 -29.26 -29.33 -26.30
N GLU A 20 -28.98 -29.81 -25.10
CA GLU A 20 -29.72 -30.91 -24.46
C GLU A 20 -29.28 -31.05 -23.00
N LEU A 21 -30.22 -31.51 -22.16
CA LEU A 21 -30.16 -31.69 -20.70
C LEU A 21 -30.70 -30.52 -19.84
N TYR A 22 -31.96 -30.17 -20.07
CA TYR A 22 -32.88 -29.73 -19.01
C TYR A 22 -34.09 -30.67 -19.00
N SER A 23 -34.07 -31.70 -18.15
CA SER A 23 -35.29 -32.38 -17.66
C SER A 23 -34.90 -33.39 -16.56
N ILE A 24 -34.78 -32.92 -15.31
CA ILE A 24 -34.92 -33.79 -14.14
C ILE A 24 -36.04 -33.21 -13.27
N ARG A 25 -37.22 -33.76 -13.56
CA ARG A 25 -38.31 -34.14 -12.67
C ARG A 25 -38.33 -33.57 -11.25
N ASN A 26 -39.39 -32.82 -11.02
CA ASN A 26 -40.12 -32.63 -9.78
C ASN A 26 -40.20 -33.93 -8.94
N THR A 27 -39.57 -33.93 -7.77
CA THR A 27 -39.95 -34.79 -6.64
C THR A 27 -40.60 -33.91 -5.57
N PRO A 28 -41.75 -34.30 -5.00
CA PRO A 28 -42.35 -33.56 -3.90
C PRO A 28 -41.48 -33.70 -2.65
N PHE A 29 -40.99 -32.56 -2.16
CA PHE A 29 -40.19 -32.45 -0.95
C PHE A 29 -41.06 -32.80 0.27
N SER A 30 -40.73 -33.88 0.98
CA SER A 30 -41.36 -34.24 2.26
C SER A 30 -40.79 -33.37 3.38
N PRO A 31 -41.61 -32.59 4.13
CA PRO A 31 -41.11 -31.75 5.21
C PRO A 31 -41.15 -32.51 6.54
N SER A 32 -40.14 -33.34 6.82
CA SER A 32 -40.05 -34.04 8.11
C SER A 32 -38.63 -34.12 8.69
N TRP A 33 -37.91 -33.01 8.78
CA TRP A 33 -36.73 -32.92 9.65
C TRP A 33 -36.63 -31.51 10.26
N ARG A 34 -37.46 -31.23 11.27
CA ARG A 34 -37.13 -30.18 12.25
C ARG A 34 -36.03 -30.76 13.14
N ASN A 35 -34.80 -30.38 12.85
CA ASN A 35 -33.64 -30.69 13.68
C ASN A 35 -33.44 -29.48 14.62
N PRO A 36 -33.76 -29.56 15.93
CA PRO A 36 -33.77 -28.39 16.83
C PRO A 36 -32.39 -27.82 17.19
N GLY A 37 -31.29 -28.37 16.66
CA GLY A 37 -29.93 -28.02 17.06
C GLY A 37 -29.16 -27.04 16.16
N LYS A 38 -29.78 -26.43 15.14
CA LYS A 38 -29.06 -25.62 14.12
C LYS A 38 -29.09 -24.10 14.31
N ASN A 39 -29.49 -23.59 15.48
CA ASN A 39 -29.56 -22.14 15.73
C ASN A 39 -28.20 -21.49 16.09
N SER A 40 -27.14 -22.24 16.37
CA SER A 40 -25.84 -21.66 16.74
C SER A 40 -25.14 -20.94 15.59
N ASN A 41 -25.19 -21.49 14.36
CA ASN A 41 -24.51 -20.88 13.22
C ASN A 41 -25.21 -19.61 12.73
N ALA A 42 -26.54 -19.57 12.75
CA ALA A 42 -27.30 -18.38 12.32
C ALA A 42 -27.11 -17.18 13.26
N GLN A 43 -26.79 -17.44 14.53
CA GLN A 43 -26.43 -16.38 15.48
C GLN A 43 -24.99 -15.91 15.22
N LEU A 44 -24.05 -16.85 15.01
CA LEU A 44 -22.66 -16.54 14.63
C LEU A 44 -22.56 -15.69 13.34
N TYR A 45 -23.38 -15.98 12.33
CA TYR A 45 -23.37 -15.20 11.08
C TYR A 45 -23.98 -13.81 11.24
N ARG A 46 -24.93 -13.61 12.17
CA ARG A 46 -25.49 -12.29 12.46
C ARG A 46 -24.51 -11.43 13.24
N GLU A 47 -23.86 -12.00 14.25
CA GLU A 47 -22.83 -11.33 15.04
C GLU A 47 -21.65 -10.89 14.15
N LYS A 48 -21.18 -11.77 13.25
CA LYS A 48 -20.14 -11.39 12.28
C LYS A 48 -20.59 -10.38 11.23
N ALA A 49 -21.88 -10.29 10.91
CA ALA A 49 -22.38 -9.31 9.94
C ALA A 49 -22.35 -7.89 10.53
N GLU A 50 -22.66 -7.75 11.82
CA GLU A 50 -22.55 -6.48 12.55
C GLU A 50 -21.09 -6.01 12.64
N ASP A 51 -20.15 -6.92 12.92
CA ASP A 51 -18.71 -6.64 12.87
C ASP A 51 -18.26 -6.14 11.49
N ILE A 52 -18.77 -6.76 10.42
CA ILE A 52 -18.46 -6.35 9.03
C ILE A 52 -19.00 -4.95 8.76
N ASP A 53 -20.24 -4.66 9.14
CA ASP A 53 -20.86 -3.34 8.95
C ASP A 53 -20.18 -2.26 9.80
N GLU A 54 -19.67 -2.59 10.98
CA GLU A 54 -18.88 -1.68 11.80
C GLU A 54 -17.50 -1.40 11.17
N ILE A 55 -16.83 -2.43 10.64
CA ILE A 55 -15.58 -2.26 9.88
C ILE A 55 -15.80 -1.40 8.63
N LEU A 56 -16.91 -1.59 7.92
CA LEU A 56 -17.27 -0.79 6.74
C LEU A 56 -17.57 0.66 7.13
N ARG A 57 -18.30 0.90 8.22
CA ARG A 57 -18.55 2.24 8.76
C ARG A 57 -17.28 2.94 9.23
N MET A 58 -16.36 2.23 9.90
CA MET A 58 -15.04 2.79 10.25
C MET A 58 -14.23 3.15 9.00
N ARG A 59 -14.28 2.32 7.95
CA ARG A 59 -13.63 2.62 6.65
C ARG A 59 -14.27 3.80 5.93
N GLU A 60 -15.57 4.00 6.06
CA GLU A 60 -16.29 5.12 5.46
C GLU A 60 -16.06 6.42 6.25
N GLY A 61 -16.00 6.34 7.58
CA GLY A 61 -15.59 7.44 8.45
C GLY A 61 -14.13 7.84 8.20
N ALA A 62 -13.23 6.89 8.01
CA ALA A 62 -11.84 7.15 7.63
C ALA A 62 -11.73 7.81 6.24
N ARG A 63 -12.64 7.51 5.30
CA ARG A 63 -12.72 8.22 4.01
C ARG A 63 -13.16 9.68 4.16
N ASN A 64 -13.79 10.04 5.28
CA ASN A 64 -14.28 11.38 5.57
C ASN A 64 -13.42 12.15 6.59
N LEU A 65 -12.26 11.62 7.00
CA LEU A 65 -11.33 12.38 7.82
C LEU A 65 -10.80 13.59 7.02
N PRO A 66 -10.60 14.75 7.67
CA PRO A 66 -9.93 15.88 7.04
C PRO A 66 -8.60 15.43 6.45
N LEU A 67 -8.37 15.74 5.17
CA LEU A 67 -7.18 15.32 4.40
C LEU A 67 -5.85 15.69 5.06
N GLU A 68 -5.85 16.65 5.99
CA GLU A 68 -4.65 17.22 6.62
C GLU A 68 -3.89 16.25 7.54
N ASN A 69 -4.50 15.16 8.03
CA ASN A 69 -3.85 14.18 8.91
C ASN A 69 -3.87 12.74 8.39
N PHE A 70 -4.09 12.54 7.08
CA PHE A 70 -4.18 11.20 6.51
C PHE A 70 -2.78 10.62 6.25
N PRO A 71 -2.40 9.48 6.85
CA PRO A 71 -1.05 8.89 6.69
C PRO A 71 -0.76 8.31 5.29
N GLY A 72 -1.56 8.66 4.29
CA GLY A 72 -1.56 8.04 2.96
C GLY A 72 -2.15 6.64 2.97
N LYS A 73 -2.70 6.22 1.83
CA LYS A 73 -3.15 4.85 1.62
C LYS A 73 -2.00 3.83 1.62
N TYR A 74 -0.81 4.26 1.21
CA TYR A 74 0.37 3.42 1.10
C TYR A 74 1.48 3.94 2.02
N ASN A 75 2.13 3.01 2.73
CA ASN A 75 3.30 3.33 3.51
C ASN A 75 4.47 3.67 2.58
N VAL A 76 4.99 4.90 2.65
CA VAL A 76 6.14 5.35 1.84
C VAL A 76 7.38 4.45 2.03
N ALA A 77 7.59 3.88 3.22
CA ALA A 77 8.68 2.94 3.48
C ALA A 77 8.56 1.65 2.64
N SER A 78 7.34 1.28 2.24
CA SER A 78 7.12 0.15 1.33
C SER A 78 7.60 0.42 -0.11
N PHE A 79 8.12 1.61 -0.40
CA PHE A 79 8.73 1.94 -1.69
C PHE A 79 10.26 2.16 -1.61
N GLN A 80 10.91 1.83 -0.49
CA GLN A 80 12.37 1.91 -0.38
C GLN A 80 13.07 0.75 -1.14
N GLY A 81 14.04 1.08 -2.02
CA GLY A 81 14.86 0.13 -2.78
C GLY A 81 15.05 0.50 -4.26
N ASP A 82 16.11 -0.03 -4.89
CA ASP A 82 16.61 0.44 -6.20
C ASP A 82 15.65 0.22 -7.39
N ASN A 83 14.71 -0.72 -7.29
CA ASN A 83 13.80 -1.09 -8.39
C ASN A 83 12.35 -0.62 -8.21
N ARG A 84 12.03 0.17 -7.18
CA ARG A 84 10.62 0.49 -6.86
C ARG A 84 10.05 1.71 -7.59
N THR A 85 10.83 2.37 -8.44
CA THR A 85 10.36 3.57 -9.16
C THR A 85 9.20 3.26 -10.10
N ASP A 86 9.20 2.08 -10.73
CA ASP A 86 8.11 1.66 -11.59
C ASP A 86 6.89 1.19 -10.80
N ASP A 87 7.08 0.61 -9.62
CA ASP A 87 5.98 0.24 -8.72
C ASP A 87 5.23 1.49 -8.21
N ILE A 88 5.96 2.56 -7.86
CA ILE A 88 5.35 3.84 -7.48
C ILE A 88 4.52 4.38 -8.64
N LYS A 89 5.07 4.43 -9.86
CA LYS A 89 4.37 4.92 -11.05
C LYS A 89 3.13 4.08 -11.36
N ASP A 90 3.24 2.76 -11.35
CA ASP A 90 2.13 1.86 -11.64
C ASP A 90 1.02 1.97 -10.60
N THR A 91 1.38 2.09 -9.33
CA THR A 91 0.44 2.32 -8.23
C THR A 91 -0.27 3.64 -8.43
N PHE A 92 0.48 4.71 -8.68
CA PHE A 92 -0.06 6.05 -8.90
C PHE A 92 -1.03 6.10 -10.08
N VAL A 93 -0.65 5.58 -11.25
CA VAL A 93 -1.51 5.58 -12.44
C VAL A 93 -2.76 4.72 -12.23
N SER A 94 -2.63 3.60 -11.52
CA SER A 94 -3.78 2.73 -11.19
C SER A 94 -4.78 3.42 -10.27
N GLU A 95 -4.31 4.16 -9.27
CA GLU A 95 -5.17 4.92 -8.37
C GLU A 95 -5.75 6.17 -9.05
N PHE A 96 -5.00 6.83 -9.93
CA PHE A 96 -5.51 7.94 -10.75
C PHE A 96 -6.69 7.51 -11.61
N LYS A 97 -6.59 6.35 -12.27
CA LYS A 97 -7.72 5.78 -13.02
C LYS A 97 -8.93 5.51 -12.13
N LYS A 98 -8.73 4.98 -10.92
CA LYS A 98 -9.86 4.69 -10.00
C LYS A 98 -10.53 5.97 -9.53
N MET A 99 -9.75 7.02 -9.27
CA MET A 99 -10.24 8.28 -8.72
C MET A 99 -10.90 9.15 -9.80
N LYS A 100 -10.26 9.31 -10.97
CA LYS A 100 -10.68 10.24 -12.03
C LYS A 100 -11.29 9.56 -13.25
N GLY A 101 -11.17 8.24 -13.38
CA GLY A 101 -11.65 7.48 -14.54
C GLY A 101 -10.80 7.65 -15.80
N VAL A 102 -9.62 8.28 -15.69
CA VAL A 102 -8.77 8.63 -16.83
C VAL A 102 -7.65 7.60 -16.98
N ASP A 103 -7.51 7.06 -18.19
CA ASP A 103 -6.36 6.23 -18.57
C ASP A 103 -5.15 7.09 -18.95
N ARG A 104 -3.93 6.53 -18.85
CA ARG A 104 -2.69 7.24 -19.20
C ARG A 104 -2.36 7.17 -20.68
N PHE A 105 -2.46 5.97 -21.27
CA PHE A 105 -2.02 5.71 -22.64
C PHE A 105 -3.22 5.52 -23.56
N PHE A 106 -3.19 6.16 -24.74
CA PHE A 106 -4.25 6.09 -25.75
C PHE A 106 -3.67 5.68 -27.10
N CYS A 107 -4.33 4.74 -27.78
CA CYS A 107 -4.01 4.43 -29.17
C CYS A 107 -4.37 5.62 -30.07
N ASN A 108 -3.53 5.93 -31.08
CA ASN A 108 -3.84 7.02 -32.01
C ASN A 108 -4.77 6.59 -33.17
N GLN A 109 -4.94 5.29 -33.39
CA GLN A 109 -5.72 4.74 -34.51
C GLN A 109 -7.13 4.30 -34.13
N CYS A 110 -7.43 4.16 -32.84
CA CYS A 110 -8.76 3.81 -32.34
C CYS A 110 -8.96 4.29 -30.89
N ASP A 111 -10.16 4.08 -30.35
CA ASP A 111 -10.55 4.55 -29.00
C ASP A 111 -9.99 3.71 -27.84
N TYR A 112 -9.06 2.77 -28.10
CA TYR A 112 -8.49 1.95 -27.05
C TYR A 112 -7.55 2.75 -26.14
N SER A 113 -7.73 2.61 -24.83
CA SER A 113 -6.89 3.22 -23.80
C SER A 113 -6.45 2.20 -22.74
N GLY A 114 -5.39 2.53 -22.00
CA GLY A 114 -4.91 1.69 -20.92
C GLY A 114 -3.99 2.39 -19.93
N ILE A 115 -3.82 1.74 -18.77
CA ILE A 115 -2.98 2.19 -17.65
C ILE A 115 -1.49 2.00 -17.96
N ARG A 116 -1.14 0.90 -18.63
CA ARG A 116 0.26 0.49 -18.90
C ARG A 116 0.61 0.59 -20.36
N ALA A 117 1.79 1.14 -20.67
CA ALA A 117 2.29 1.28 -22.03
C ALA A 117 2.34 -0.06 -22.77
N ARG A 118 2.83 -1.12 -22.11
CA ARG A 118 2.90 -2.48 -22.70
C ARG A 118 1.56 -2.96 -23.24
N ASN A 119 0.47 -2.72 -22.51
CA ASN A 119 -0.86 -3.17 -22.91
C ASN A 119 -1.36 -2.42 -24.16
N VAL A 120 -1.04 -1.12 -24.28
CA VAL A 120 -1.39 -0.33 -25.48
C VAL A 120 -0.49 -0.70 -26.65
N GLN A 121 0.80 -0.94 -26.43
CA GLN A 121 1.71 -1.43 -27.47
C GLN A 121 1.27 -2.79 -28.04
N GLU A 122 0.93 -3.75 -27.17
CA GLU A 122 0.40 -5.06 -27.57
C GLU A 122 -0.91 -4.91 -28.35
N HIS A 123 -1.78 -4.02 -27.91
CA HIS A 123 -3.00 -3.68 -28.63
C HIS A 123 -2.67 -3.13 -30.03
N CYS A 124 -1.77 -2.15 -30.15
CA CYS A 124 -1.42 -1.55 -31.43
C CYS A 124 -0.84 -2.58 -32.39
N VAL A 125 0.06 -3.46 -31.93
CA VAL A 125 0.63 -4.53 -32.77
C VAL A 125 -0.45 -5.50 -33.25
N LYS A 126 -1.40 -5.86 -32.38
CA LYS A 126 -2.45 -6.83 -32.68
C LYS A 126 -3.52 -6.28 -33.63
N GLN A 127 -3.91 -5.02 -33.49
CA GLN A 127 -5.03 -4.43 -34.23
C GLN A 127 -4.57 -3.62 -35.46
N HIS A 128 -3.40 -3.00 -35.40
CA HIS A 128 -2.93 -2.01 -36.38
C HIS A 128 -1.64 -2.41 -37.10
N GLY A 129 -1.04 -3.56 -36.77
CA GLY A 129 0.21 -4.03 -37.39
C GLY A 129 1.47 -3.67 -36.60
N LYS A 130 2.62 -4.26 -36.97
CA LYS A 130 3.86 -4.17 -36.18
C LYS A 130 4.46 -2.76 -36.19
N GLU A 131 4.31 -2.06 -37.30
CA GLU A 131 4.71 -0.67 -37.51
C GLU A 131 4.00 0.29 -36.55
N ALA A 132 2.80 -0.07 -36.07
CA ALA A 132 2.02 0.74 -35.14
C ALA A 132 2.43 0.56 -33.67
N LYS A 133 3.48 -0.22 -33.35
CA LYS A 133 3.88 -0.50 -31.95
C LYS A 133 4.04 0.75 -31.08
N HIS A 134 4.53 1.84 -31.66
CA HIS A 134 4.78 3.11 -30.96
C HIS A 134 3.70 4.17 -31.26
N ASP A 135 2.61 3.79 -31.92
CA ASP A 135 1.54 4.70 -32.32
C ASP A 135 0.50 4.86 -31.21
N TYR A 136 0.96 5.41 -30.09
CA TYR A 136 0.13 5.76 -28.93
C TYR A 136 0.60 7.06 -28.30
N LYS A 137 -0.31 7.78 -27.65
CA LYS A 137 -0.02 9.00 -26.90
C LYS A 137 0.00 8.70 -25.39
N ASP A 138 1.03 9.17 -24.70
CA ASP A 138 1.04 9.28 -23.23
C ASP A 138 0.40 10.62 -22.84
N LYS A 139 -0.76 10.57 -22.18
CA LYS A 139 -1.48 11.76 -21.71
C LYS A 139 -1.12 12.16 -20.29
N ILE A 140 -0.05 11.63 -19.71
CA ILE A 140 0.33 12.01 -18.35
C ILE A 140 0.52 13.52 -18.21
N GLY A 141 1.16 14.18 -19.19
CA GLY A 141 1.34 15.64 -19.17
C GLY A 141 0.05 16.45 -19.35
N ASP A 142 -1.08 15.82 -19.69
CA ASP A 142 -2.38 16.47 -19.78
C ASP A 142 -3.12 16.43 -18.41
N TRP A 143 -2.55 15.82 -17.36
CA TRP A 143 -3.19 15.67 -16.05
C TRP A 143 -3.07 16.94 -15.22
N ALA A 144 -4.23 17.50 -14.83
CA ALA A 144 -4.30 18.72 -14.04
C ALA A 144 -3.51 18.61 -12.73
N MET A 145 -2.85 19.71 -12.35
CA MET A 145 -2.05 19.80 -11.14
C MET A 145 -2.84 19.44 -9.89
N ASP A 146 -4.05 20.01 -9.74
CA ASP A 146 -4.92 19.78 -8.59
C ASP A 146 -5.29 18.30 -8.41
N ASP A 147 -5.57 17.61 -9.52
CA ASP A 147 -5.90 16.18 -9.51
C ASP A 147 -4.71 15.32 -9.08
N VAL A 148 -3.51 15.68 -9.55
CA VAL A 148 -2.26 15.02 -9.17
C VAL A 148 -1.95 15.27 -7.70
N GLU A 149 -2.09 16.49 -7.21
CA GLU A 149 -1.86 16.81 -5.80
C GLU A 149 -2.81 16.05 -4.87
N GLU A 150 -4.10 16.07 -5.18
CA GLU A 150 -5.14 15.36 -4.44
C GLU A 150 -4.79 13.87 -4.37
N LEU A 151 -4.41 13.27 -5.51
CA LEU A 151 -4.05 11.87 -5.55
C LEU A 151 -2.77 11.56 -4.78
N LEU A 152 -1.74 12.41 -4.86
CA LEU A 152 -0.48 12.19 -4.14
C LEU A 152 -0.69 12.26 -2.63
N LYS A 153 -1.47 13.23 -2.15
CA LYS A 153 -1.88 13.32 -0.74
C LYS A 153 -2.67 12.07 -0.32
N TYR A 154 -3.63 11.64 -1.14
CA TYR A 154 -4.41 10.42 -0.89
C TYR A 154 -3.52 9.16 -0.83
N CYS A 155 -2.60 9.02 -1.78
CA CYS A 155 -1.75 7.83 -1.89
C CYS A 155 -0.69 7.77 -0.79
N PHE A 156 0.01 8.86 -0.54
CA PHE A 156 1.27 8.84 0.21
C PHE A 156 1.25 9.69 1.48
N GLY A 157 0.26 10.57 1.67
CA GLY A 157 0.23 11.53 2.78
C GLY A 157 1.30 12.63 2.69
N ASP A 158 2.27 12.49 1.79
CA ASP A 158 3.36 13.43 1.56
C ASP A 158 3.38 13.84 0.08
N LEU A 159 2.88 15.06 -0.18
CA LEU A 159 2.84 15.64 -1.51
C LEU A 159 4.25 15.83 -2.09
N GLU A 160 5.21 16.29 -1.28
CA GLU A 160 6.55 16.61 -1.78
C GLU A 160 7.31 15.36 -2.19
N TRP A 161 7.17 14.30 -1.38
CA TRP A 161 7.73 13.00 -1.70
C TRP A 161 7.12 12.46 -2.99
N GLY A 162 5.79 12.55 -3.14
CA GLY A 162 5.07 12.15 -4.34
C GLY A 162 5.54 12.88 -5.60
N LEU A 163 5.61 14.21 -5.55
CA LEU A 163 6.03 15.06 -6.67
C LEU A 163 7.46 14.76 -7.14
N LYS A 164 8.36 14.37 -6.21
CA LYS A 164 9.73 13.94 -6.57
C LYS A 164 9.72 12.78 -7.57
N TRP A 165 8.75 11.87 -7.45
CA TRP A 165 8.64 10.67 -8.29
C TRP A 165 7.77 10.84 -9.54
N MET A 166 7.15 12.01 -9.73
CA MET A 166 6.38 12.28 -10.94
C MET A 166 7.26 12.17 -12.20
N PRO A 167 6.75 11.57 -13.29
CA PRO A 167 7.51 11.44 -14.54
C PRO A 167 7.95 12.79 -15.09
N PRO A 168 9.12 12.88 -15.74
CA PRO A 168 9.66 14.12 -16.30
C PRO A 168 8.67 14.84 -17.22
N GLN A 169 7.95 14.10 -18.06
CA GLN A 169 6.97 14.65 -19.01
C GLN A 169 5.86 15.45 -18.31
N TRP A 170 5.45 15.03 -17.11
CA TRP A 170 4.46 15.77 -16.33
C TRP A 170 5.08 17.02 -15.70
N LYS A 171 6.30 16.92 -15.16
CA LYS A 171 7.02 18.07 -14.58
C LYS A 171 7.32 19.17 -15.60
N GLU A 172 7.64 18.77 -16.83
CA GLU A 172 7.86 19.68 -17.95
C GLU A 172 6.57 20.38 -18.39
N ALA A 173 5.43 19.70 -18.32
CA ALA A 173 4.12 20.27 -18.61
C ALA A 173 3.60 21.19 -17.50
N HIS A 174 4.08 21.00 -16.26
CA HIS A 174 3.64 21.72 -15.05
C HIS A 174 4.82 22.32 -14.27
N PRO A 175 5.56 23.29 -14.84
CA PRO A 175 6.68 23.93 -14.15
C PRO A 175 6.26 24.61 -12.84
N GLU A 176 5.02 25.11 -12.75
CA GLU A 176 4.44 25.73 -11.56
C GLU A 176 4.45 24.81 -10.34
N ALA A 177 4.34 23.49 -10.54
CA ALA A 177 4.38 22.51 -9.46
C ALA A 177 5.76 22.42 -8.80
N MET A 178 6.82 22.65 -9.58
CA MET A 178 8.18 22.69 -9.06
C MET A 178 8.50 24.05 -8.43
N GLU A 179 7.93 25.13 -8.96
CA GLU A 179 8.15 26.49 -8.44
C GLU A 179 7.42 26.75 -7.13
N MET A 180 6.22 26.21 -6.95
CA MET A 180 5.48 26.28 -5.68
C MET A 180 6.30 25.69 -4.51
N LYS A 181 7.12 24.65 -4.77
CA LYS A 181 8.05 24.08 -3.78
C LYS A 181 9.12 25.08 -3.37
N MET A 182 9.68 25.83 -4.33
CA MET A 182 10.69 26.85 -4.04
C MET A 182 10.07 28.00 -3.24
N GLN A 183 8.89 28.46 -3.63
CA GLN A 183 8.19 29.56 -2.96
C GLN A 183 7.78 29.19 -1.53
N ARG A 184 7.29 27.96 -1.28
CA ARG A 184 6.96 27.50 0.08
C ARG A 184 8.19 27.47 0.99
N ARG A 185 9.32 26.95 0.50
CA ARG A 185 10.58 26.94 1.28
C ARG A 185 11.08 28.35 1.60
N ILE A 186 10.92 29.29 0.68
CA ILE A 186 11.24 30.71 0.93
C ILE A 186 10.32 31.27 2.03
N ALA A 187 9.01 31.05 1.93
CA ALA A 187 8.03 31.51 2.90
C ALA A 187 8.26 30.93 4.31
N GLU A 188 8.64 29.64 4.41
CA GLU A 188 8.97 28.99 5.69
C GLU A 188 10.24 29.59 6.34
N VAL A 189 11.28 29.84 5.54
CA VAL A 189 12.51 30.51 6.02
C VAL A 189 12.21 31.94 6.47
N GLU A 190 11.35 32.67 5.76
CA GLU A 190 10.92 34.01 6.14
C GLU A 190 10.04 34.02 7.40
N ALA A 191 9.14 33.03 7.55
CA ALA A 191 8.31 32.88 8.74
C ALA A 191 9.15 32.52 9.98
N GLY A 192 10.14 31.63 9.82
CA GLY A 192 11.08 31.27 10.89
C GLY A 192 11.91 32.45 11.38
N LYS A 193 12.30 33.38 10.49
CA LYS A 193 13.03 34.61 10.88
C LYS A 193 12.22 35.56 11.77
N LYS A 194 10.88 35.57 11.65
CA LYS A 194 10.02 36.47 12.45
C LYS A 194 9.77 35.96 13.88
N GLN A 195 10.15 34.73 14.20
CA GLN A 195 10.04 34.17 15.53
C GLN A 195 11.35 34.28 16.35
N GLY A 196 12.40 34.90 15.78
CA GLY A 196 13.57 35.33 16.54
C GLY A 196 13.20 36.47 17.49
N ALA A 197 13.20 36.18 18.78
CA ALA A 197 12.73 37.03 19.86
C ALA A 197 13.39 38.44 19.90
N PRO A 198 12.68 39.47 20.41
CA PRO A 198 13.25 40.77 20.74
C PRO A 198 14.33 40.61 21.82
N GLY A 199 15.50 41.20 21.58
CA GLY A 199 16.67 41.04 22.43
C GLY A 199 16.47 41.48 23.88
N THR A 200 16.72 40.57 24.80
CA THR A 200 17.35 40.88 26.08
C THR A 200 18.84 41.08 25.84
N LYS A 201 19.29 42.33 25.85
CA LYS A 201 20.70 42.66 26.05
C LYS A 201 21.01 42.40 27.53
N GLU A 202 21.51 41.21 27.85
CA GLU A 202 22.30 41.00 29.06
C GLU A 202 23.74 40.77 28.64
N GLU A 203 24.53 41.79 28.95
CA GLU A 203 25.99 41.80 28.93
C GLU A 203 26.45 41.03 30.18
N SER A 204 26.95 39.82 29.99
CA SER A 204 27.67 39.11 31.06
C SER A 204 28.87 38.36 30.49
N ASP A 205 30.03 38.75 30.99
CA ASP A 205 31.33 38.14 30.84
C ASP A 205 31.36 36.63 31.12
N ALA A 206 32.18 35.96 30.31
CA ALA A 206 32.97 34.77 30.64
C ALA A 206 32.31 33.63 31.45
N LYS A 207 31.96 32.55 30.74
CA LYS A 207 32.57 31.24 31.00
C LYS A 207 32.29 30.24 29.87
N GLU A 208 33.37 29.91 29.20
CA GLU A 208 33.60 28.68 28.45
C GLU A 208 33.12 27.48 29.28
N THR A 209 32.02 26.88 28.86
CA THR A 209 31.68 25.48 29.19
C THR A 209 31.31 24.80 27.90
N ASP A 210 32.24 23.95 27.51
CA ASP A 210 32.17 22.91 26.50
C ASP A 210 30.98 21.95 26.75
N SER A 211 30.57 21.24 25.69
CA SER A 211 29.68 20.07 25.68
C SER A 211 28.16 20.27 25.53
N ILE A 212 27.68 20.75 24.37
CA ILE A 212 26.35 20.35 23.85
C ILE A 212 26.37 20.30 22.31
N VAL A 213 27.09 19.35 21.72
CA VAL A 213 26.74 18.66 20.45
C VAL A 213 27.84 17.66 20.17
N ASP A 214 27.64 16.41 20.60
CA ASP A 214 28.27 15.22 20.02
C ASP A 214 27.58 13.96 20.56
N ASP A 215 26.24 13.96 20.59
CA ASP A 215 25.50 12.69 20.60
C ASP A 215 25.55 12.15 19.18
N ALA A 216 26.69 11.52 18.93
CA ALA A 216 26.94 10.63 17.83
C ALA A 216 25.65 9.91 17.45
N LEU A 217 25.32 9.96 16.15
CA LEU A 217 24.80 8.77 15.50
C LEU A 217 25.80 7.64 15.82
N GLU A 218 25.63 6.96 16.96
CA GLU A 218 26.14 5.61 17.13
C GLU A 218 25.44 4.80 16.03
N GLU A 219 26.16 4.63 14.92
CA GLU A 219 25.70 3.95 13.73
C GLU A 219 25.07 2.62 14.13
N GLY A 220 23.74 2.54 14.04
CA GLY A 220 23.00 1.31 14.29
C GLY A 220 22.14 1.25 15.54
N ARG A 221 21.65 2.38 16.07
CA ARG A 221 20.54 2.39 17.04
C ARG A 221 19.35 3.24 16.59
N ILE A 222 18.14 2.82 16.96
CA ILE A 222 16.87 3.55 16.77
C ILE A 222 16.15 3.71 18.11
N ARG A 223 15.38 4.77 18.28
CA ARG A 223 14.55 4.99 19.47
C ARG A 223 13.23 4.22 19.35
N CYS A 224 12.92 3.38 20.34
CA CYS A 224 11.61 2.73 20.44
C CYS A 224 10.54 3.74 20.86
N LEU A 225 9.39 3.76 20.19
CA LEU A 225 8.29 4.66 20.53
C LEU A 225 7.44 4.18 21.71
N ILE A 226 7.63 2.95 22.19
CA ILE A 226 6.83 2.37 23.28
C ILE A 226 7.49 2.66 24.64
N CYS A 227 8.78 2.37 24.77
CA CYS A 227 9.54 2.56 26.01
C CYS A 227 10.53 3.73 25.96
N GLU A 228 10.62 4.44 24.84
CA GLU A 228 11.59 5.54 24.59
C GLU A 228 13.08 5.13 24.65
N GLY A 229 13.36 3.84 24.86
CA GLY A 229 14.71 3.27 24.89
C GLY A 229 15.40 3.23 23.52
N SER A 230 16.73 3.18 23.54
CA SER A 230 17.57 3.01 22.35
C SER A 230 17.76 1.52 22.03
N VAL A 231 17.42 1.11 20.81
CA VAL A 231 17.40 -0.29 20.35
C VAL A 231 18.34 -0.44 19.15
N SER A 232 19.05 -1.56 19.04
CA SER A 232 19.88 -1.82 17.87
C SER A 232 19.06 -1.92 16.58
N THR A 233 19.61 -1.44 15.45
CA THR A 233 19.06 -1.60 14.10
C THR A 233 19.15 -3.02 13.56
N SER A 234 19.85 -3.93 14.26
CA SER A 234 19.88 -5.34 13.88
C SER A 234 18.46 -5.91 13.87
N PRO A 235 17.97 -6.49 12.75
CA PRO A 235 16.61 -7.01 12.66
C PRO A 235 16.24 -8.00 13.76
N GLU A 236 17.20 -8.82 14.20
CA GLU A 236 17.01 -9.81 15.27
C GLU A 236 16.74 -9.13 16.62
N LEU A 237 17.55 -8.13 16.97
CA LEU A 237 17.41 -7.39 18.22
C LEU A 237 16.17 -6.48 18.22
N LEU A 238 15.84 -5.91 17.06
CA LEU A 238 14.64 -5.11 16.89
C LEU A 238 13.37 -5.94 17.10
N LEU A 239 13.32 -7.14 16.51
CA LEU A 239 12.19 -8.06 16.65
C LEU A 239 12.04 -8.56 18.09
N ASP A 240 13.15 -8.90 18.75
CA ASP A 240 13.13 -9.31 20.15
C ASP A 240 12.61 -8.19 21.05
N HIS A 241 13.12 -6.97 20.86
CA HIS A 241 12.67 -5.80 21.60
C HIS A 241 11.16 -5.56 21.38
N PHE A 242 10.70 -5.58 20.13
CA PHE A 242 9.28 -5.44 19.82
C PHE A 242 8.42 -6.52 20.49
N CYS A 243 8.87 -7.78 20.48
CA CYS A 243 8.13 -8.86 21.11
C CYS A 243 8.05 -8.68 22.64
N GLN A 244 9.12 -8.19 23.27
CA GLN A 244 9.12 -7.89 24.70
C GLN A 244 8.14 -6.76 25.05
N GLU A 245 8.21 -5.63 24.36
CA GLU A 245 7.30 -4.50 24.57
C GLU A 245 5.83 -4.89 24.35
N TYR A 246 5.58 -5.73 23.34
CA TYR A 246 4.24 -6.23 23.05
C TYR A 246 3.72 -7.15 24.18
N GLU A 247 4.55 -8.03 24.70
CA GLU A 247 4.19 -8.92 25.80
C GLU A 247 3.94 -8.14 27.10
N GLU A 248 4.80 -7.19 27.44
CA GLU A 248 4.65 -6.34 28.63
C GLU A 248 3.39 -5.49 28.58
N LYS A 249 3.09 -4.91 27.42
CA LYS A 249 1.97 -3.97 27.27
C LYS A 249 0.61 -4.65 27.07
N PHE A 250 0.58 -5.80 26.41
CA PHE A 250 -0.67 -6.48 26.04
C PHE A 250 -0.89 -7.82 26.74
N HIS A 251 0.06 -8.28 27.56
CA HIS A 251 0.03 -9.59 28.23
C HIS A 251 -0.24 -10.75 27.25
N LYS A 252 0.28 -10.63 26.02
CA LYS A 252 0.14 -11.61 24.95
C LYS A 252 1.52 -12.04 24.47
N SER A 253 1.84 -13.33 24.65
CA SER A 253 3.05 -13.92 24.06
C SER A 253 2.81 -14.27 22.58
N ARG A 254 3.87 -14.14 21.77
CA ARG A 254 3.84 -14.55 20.36
C ARG A 254 4.04 -16.05 20.16
N PHE A 255 4.72 -16.70 21.10
CA PHE A 255 5.08 -18.11 21.01
C PHE A 255 4.48 -18.88 22.17
N THR A 256 4.00 -20.08 21.84
CA THR A 256 3.55 -21.09 22.81
C THR A 256 4.30 -22.37 22.48
N CYS A 257 4.91 -22.98 23.49
CA CYS A 257 5.55 -24.29 23.32
C CYS A 257 4.47 -25.35 23.14
N THR A 258 4.53 -26.17 22.10
CA THR A 258 3.53 -27.22 21.85
C THR A 258 3.66 -28.43 22.79
N LEU A 259 4.78 -28.55 23.52
CA LEU A 259 5.04 -29.67 24.43
C LEU A 259 4.60 -29.38 25.88
N CYS A 260 4.71 -28.14 26.33
CA CYS A 260 4.39 -27.76 27.71
C CYS A 260 3.37 -26.63 27.84
N ASP A 261 2.84 -26.13 26.72
CA ASP A 261 1.87 -25.02 26.64
C ASP A 261 2.34 -23.71 27.30
N GLU A 262 3.63 -23.61 27.65
CA GLU A 262 4.19 -22.39 28.22
C GLU A 262 4.32 -21.28 27.16
N LYS A 263 3.99 -20.07 27.59
CA LYS A 263 3.97 -18.84 26.79
C LYS A 263 5.16 -17.98 27.16
N ARG A 264 6.05 -17.70 26.21
CA ARG A 264 7.30 -16.95 26.44
C ARG A 264 7.76 -16.20 25.18
N SER A 265 8.68 -15.24 25.35
CA SER A 265 9.41 -14.60 24.25
C SER A 265 10.37 -15.58 23.56
N VAL A 266 10.77 -15.33 22.31
CA VAL A 266 11.65 -16.22 21.51
C VAL A 266 12.90 -16.64 22.28
N LYS A 267 13.67 -15.66 22.77
CA LYS A 267 14.93 -15.88 23.50
C LYS A 267 14.73 -16.71 24.76
N THR A 268 13.69 -16.42 25.54
CA THR A 268 13.43 -17.16 26.79
C THR A 268 12.82 -18.54 26.52
N MET A 269 12.11 -18.71 25.40
CA MET A 269 11.58 -20.00 24.95
C MET A 269 12.72 -20.97 24.62
N TYR A 270 13.71 -20.54 23.83
CA TYR A 270 14.85 -21.39 23.47
C TYR A 270 15.64 -21.87 24.69
N LYS A 271 15.86 -20.99 25.67
CA LYS A 271 16.56 -21.36 26.90
C LYS A 271 15.72 -22.30 27.77
N HIS A 272 14.48 -21.94 28.05
CA HIS A 272 13.61 -22.69 28.95
C HIS A 272 13.19 -24.04 28.38
N CYS A 273 12.73 -24.07 27.12
CA CYS A 273 12.34 -25.31 26.46
C CYS A 273 13.56 -26.12 26.03
N GLY A 274 14.70 -25.47 25.76
CA GLY A 274 15.97 -26.14 25.49
C GLY A 274 16.39 -27.04 26.66
N GLU A 275 16.32 -26.50 27.88
CA GLU A 275 16.64 -27.23 29.11
C GLU A 275 15.61 -28.33 29.43
N LYS A 276 14.32 -28.10 29.17
CA LYS A 276 13.24 -29.06 29.49
C LYS A 276 13.06 -30.18 28.46
N HIS A 277 13.25 -29.88 27.17
CA HIS A 277 12.83 -30.75 26.07
C HIS A 277 13.96 -31.14 25.10
N GLY A 278 15.17 -30.59 25.27
CA GLY A 278 16.26 -30.80 24.31
C GLY A 278 16.16 -29.82 23.15
N ASP A 279 16.33 -30.26 21.90
CA ASP A 279 16.42 -29.36 20.74
C ASP A 279 15.14 -28.50 20.55
N PRO A 280 15.21 -27.19 20.84
CA PRO A 280 14.04 -26.33 20.86
C PRO A 280 13.55 -25.92 19.45
N SER A 281 14.31 -26.21 18.39
CA SER A 281 13.96 -25.83 17.02
C SER A 281 12.76 -26.61 16.46
N ALA A 282 12.45 -27.78 17.02
CA ALA A 282 11.38 -28.66 16.53
C ALA A 282 9.98 -28.34 17.09
N TYR A 283 9.83 -27.37 18.02
CA TYR A 283 8.64 -27.29 18.88
C TYR A 283 8.01 -25.90 19.01
N ILE A 284 8.35 -24.97 18.10
CA ILE A 284 7.83 -23.60 18.13
C ILE A 284 6.78 -23.45 17.01
N GLU A 285 5.50 -23.44 17.38
CA GLU A 285 4.46 -22.88 16.51
C GLU A 285 4.45 -21.36 16.68
N GLY A 286 4.95 -20.66 15.66
CA GLY A 286 4.75 -19.23 15.54
C GLY A 286 3.32 -18.94 15.10
N VAL A 287 2.42 -18.65 16.04
CA VAL A 287 1.12 -18.07 15.68
C VAL A 287 1.37 -16.61 15.30
N CYS A 288 1.68 -16.38 14.03
CA CYS A 288 1.69 -15.04 13.48
C CYS A 288 0.23 -14.60 13.31
N VAL A 289 -0.42 -14.15 14.39
CA VAL A 289 -1.64 -13.32 14.27
C VAL A 289 -1.18 -11.93 13.83
N LEU A 290 -0.66 -11.84 12.61
CA LEU A 290 -0.76 -10.59 11.89
C LEU A 290 -2.25 -10.41 11.64
N LEU A 291 -2.79 -9.32 12.15
CA LEU A 291 -4.05 -8.73 11.73
C LEU A 291 -3.94 -8.33 10.24
N CYS A 292 -3.82 -9.32 9.37
CA CYS A 292 -4.04 -9.22 7.94
C CYS A 292 -5.21 -10.15 7.64
N GLY A 293 -6.41 -9.55 7.57
CA GLY A 293 -7.58 -10.23 7.05
C GLY A 293 -7.33 -10.77 5.64
N GLY A 294 -7.77 -12.01 5.42
CA GLY A 294 -7.75 -12.72 4.15
C GLY A 294 -7.50 -14.21 4.41
N LYS A 295 -8.50 -15.09 4.37
CA LYS A 295 -9.65 -15.18 3.47
C LYS A 295 -10.96 -15.47 4.19
#